data_AF-A0A9X1PR07-F1
#
_entry.id   AF-A0A9X1PR07-F1
#
_cell.length_a   1.000
_cell.length_b   1.000
_cell.length_c   1.000
_cell.angle_alpha   90.00
_cell.angle_beta   90.00
_cell.angle_gamma   90.00
#
_symmetry.space_group_name_H-M   'P 1'
#
loop_
_entity.id
_entity.type
_entity.pdbx_description
1 polymer ?
#
loop_
_entity_poly.entity_id
_entity_poly.type
_entity_poly.pdbx_seq_one_letter_code
_entity_poly.pdbx_strand_id
1 'polypeptide(L)'
;MNDCMEDDMPDGFATIRGAQQIYNSAERFFQTQTLKADFLLKDQAVESDFAFVQSIATVTTENTQGQSIAVKTRDFFVVPRGAEDWKIFRYIFNKI
;
A
#
# COMPACT_ATOMS: atom_id res chain seq x y z
N MET A 1 15.94 -16.71 -4.07
CA MET A 1 15.33 -15.43 -3.65
C MET A 1 14.30 -14.92 -4.67
N ASN A 2 13.62 -15.80 -5.43
CA ASN A 2 12.60 -15.40 -6.41
C ASN A 2 11.17 -15.84 -6.02
N ASP A 3 11.00 -16.61 -4.95
CA ASP A 3 9.72 -17.28 -4.64
C ASP A 3 8.80 -16.47 -3.71
N CYS A 4 9.34 -15.52 -2.93
CA CYS A 4 8.55 -14.86 -1.88
C CYS A 4 7.71 -13.66 -2.37
N MET A 5 7.84 -13.24 -3.63
CA MET A 5 7.19 -12.01 -4.13
C MET A 5 6.03 -12.28 -5.10
N GLU A 6 5.82 -13.53 -5.54
CA GLU A 6 4.68 -13.88 -6.40
C GLU A 6 3.38 -14.05 -5.59
N ASP A 7 3.46 -14.56 -4.36
CA ASP A 7 2.32 -14.75 -3.45
C ASP A 7 1.76 -13.45 -2.84
N ASP A 8 2.48 -12.33 -2.97
CA ASP A 8 2.09 -11.03 -2.44
C ASP A 8 1.50 -10.08 -3.49
N MET A 9 1.22 -10.53 -4.72
CA MET A 9 0.53 -9.67 -5.68
C MET A 9 -0.99 -9.67 -5.44
N PRO A 10 -1.64 -8.51 -5.26
CA PRO A 10 -3.09 -8.47 -5.19
C PRO A 10 -3.69 -8.85 -6.55
N ASP A 11 -4.38 -9.98 -6.58
CA ASP A 11 -5.09 -10.45 -7.76
C ASP A 11 -6.00 -9.36 -8.34
N GLY A 12 -5.86 -9.12 -9.65
CA GLY A 12 -6.71 -8.21 -10.41
C GLY A 12 -6.29 -6.73 -10.45
N PHE A 13 -5.16 -6.35 -9.85
CA PHE A 13 -4.64 -4.98 -9.91
C PHE A 13 -3.44 -4.84 -10.85
N ALA A 14 -3.49 -3.83 -11.74
CA ALA A 14 -2.33 -3.48 -12.56
C ALA A 14 -1.27 -2.76 -11.73
N THR A 15 0.01 -3.05 -11.98
CA THR A 15 1.11 -2.32 -11.34
C THR A 15 1.12 -0.86 -11.77
N ILE A 16 1.02 0.06 -10.81
CA ILE A 16 1.15 1.50 -11.02
C ILE A 16 2.63 1.91 -10.91
N ARG A 17 3.13 2.71 -11.87
CA ARG A 17 4.54 3.10 -11.93
C ARG A 17 4.72 4.62 -11.95
N GLY A 18 5.50 5.12 -10.98
CA GLY A 18 5.89 6.51 -10.89
C GLY A 18 4.81 7.44 -10.33
N ALA A 19 5.24 8.63 -9.89
CA ALA A 19 4.39 9.57 -9.16
C ALA A 19 3.14 10.00 -9.94
N GLN A 20 3.24 10.22 -11.26
CA GLN A 20 2.10 10.68 -12.06
C GLN A 20 0.98 9.65 -12.14
N GLN A 21 1.31 8.37 -12.29
CA GLN A 21 0.28 7.32 -12.36
C GLN A 21 -0.38 7.11 -10.98
N ILE A 22 0.40 7.20 -9.91
CA ILE A 22 -0.10 7.17 -8.53
C ILE A 22 -1.09 8.32 -8.31
N TYR A 23 -0.69 9.55 -8.68
CA TYR A 23 -1.54 10.73 -8.55
C TYR A 23 -2.84 10.59 -9.32
N ASN A 24 -2.78 10.23 -10.60
CA ASN A 24 -3.97 10.07 -11.45
C ASN A 24 -4.91 8.96 -10.93
N SER A 25 -4.35 7.88 -10.38
CA SER A 25 -5.15 6.82 -9.79
C SER A 25 -5.84 7.28 -8.50
N ALA A 26 -5.11 7.97 -7.63
CA ALA A 26 -5.64 8.53 -6.39
C ALA A 26 -6.73 9.57 -6.68
N GLU A 27 -6.50 10.50 -7.61
CA GLU A 27 -7.46 11.53 -7.99
C GLU A 27 -8.79 10.91 -8.44
N ARG A 28 -8.76 9.93 -9.36
CA ARG A 28 -9.97 9.22 -9.81
C ARG A 28 -10.68 8.49 -8.68
N PHE A 29 -9.92 7.86 -7.79
CA PHE A 29 -10.49 7.17 -6.63
C PHE A 29 -11.22 8.16 -5.71
N PHE A 30 -10.54 9.24 -5.32
CA PHE A 30 -11.06 10.23 -4.37
C PHE A 30 -12.16 11.13 -4.93
N GLN A 31 -12.40 11.15 -6.24
CA GLN A 31 -13.58 11.80 -6.84
C GLN A 31 -14.91 11.15 -6.42
N THR A 32 -14.89 9.86 -6.08
CA THR A 32 -16.13 9.10 -5.80
C THR A 32 -16.12 8.34 -4.48
N GLN A 33 -14.96 8.26 -3.82
CA GLN A 33 -14.75 7.50 -2.60
C GLN A 33 -14.03 8.35 -1.54
N THR A 34 -14.37 8.13 -0.28
CA THR A 34 -13.52 8.49 0.85
C THR A 34 -12.79 7.25 1.35
N LEU A 35 -11.65 7.43 2.02
CA LEU A 35 -10.84 6.34 2.56
C LEU A 35 -10.42 6.67 3.99
N LYS A 36 -10.64 5.70 4.88
CA LYS A 36 -10.04 5.65 6.22
C LYS A 36 -9.19 4.39 6.31
N ALA A 37 -7.97 4.52 6.79
CA ALA A 37 -7.10 3.38 7.07
C ALA A 37 -6.65 3.41 8.53
N ASP A 38 -6.99 2.37 9.27
CA ASP A 38 -6.44 2.09 10.60
C ASP A 38 -5.38 1.00 10.44
N PHE A 39 -4.13 1.27 10.79
CA PHE A 39 -3.01 0.35 10.54
C PHE A 39 -2.21 0.04 11.79
N LEU A 40 -1.60 -1.15 11.79
CA LEU A 40 -0.70 -1.64 12.82
C LEU A 40 0.58 -2.15 12.15
N LEU A 41 1.72 -1.57 12.53
CA LEU A 41 3.04 -2.09 12.17
C LEU A 41 3.24 -3.46 12.82
N LYS A 42 3.56 -4.47 12.01
CA LYS A 42 3.85 -5.83 12.47
C LYS A 42 5.32 -6.10 12.61
N ASP A 43 6.08 -5.70 11.60
CA ASP A 43 7.51 -5.92 11.55
C ASP A 43 8.20 -4.79 10.79
N GLN A 44 9.45 -4.54 11.16
CA GLN A 44 10.33 -3.63 10.46
C GLN A 44 11.76 -4.16 10.52
N ALA A 45 12.42 -4.19 9.36
CA ALA A 45 13.83 -4.53 9.24
C ALA A 45 14.54 -3.43 8.45
N VAL A 46 15.72 -3.01 8.91
CA VAL A 46 16.57 -2.06 8.19
C VAL A 46 17.85 -2.78 7.82
N GLU A 47 18.10 -2.91 6.52
CA GLU A 47 19.28 -3.58 5.97
C GLU A 47 19.94 -2.70 4.92
N SER A 48 21.20 -2.34 5.17
CA SER A 48 22.00 -1.44 4.33
C SER A 48 21.25 -0.14 4.00
N ASP A 49 20.78 -0.03 2.76
CA ASP A 49 20.17 1.15 2.18
C ASP A 49 18.65 1.02 2.08
N PHE A 50 18.04 0.01 2.71
CA PHE A 50 16.60 -0.21 2.65
C PHE A 50 16.00 -0.52 4.01
N ALA A 51 14.78 -0.05 4.23
CA ALA A 51 13.88 -0.52 5.26
C ALA A 51 12.75 -1.32 4.59
N PHE A 52 12.42 -2.44 5.21
CA PHE A 52 11.31 -3.33 4.86
C PHE A 52 10.31 -3.28 5.99
N VAL A 53 9.05 -2.99 5.68
CA VAL A 53 8.01 -2.80 6.68
C VAL A 53 6.81 -3.65 6.33
N GLN A 54 6.30 -4.39 7.30
CA GLN A 54 5.04 -5.13 7.20
C GLN A 54 4.00 -4.50 8.11
N SER A 55 2.77 -4.31 7.60
CA SER A 55 1.62 -3.89 8.40
C SER A 55 0.39 -4.75 8.17
N ILE A 56 -0.54 -4.64 9.10
CA ILE A 56 -1.93 -5.05 8.89
C ILE A 56 -2.77 -3.78 8.98
N ALA A 57 -3.64 -3.56 7.99
CA ALA A 57 -4.56 -2.44 7.99
C ALA A 57 -6.01 -2.92 7.90
N THR A 58 -6.91 -2.09 8.41
CA THR A 58 -8.34 -2.11 8.04
C THR A 58 -8.59 -0.86 7.22
N VAL A 59 -8.86 -1.08 5.94
CA VAL A 59 -9.15 -0.01 4.97
C VAL A 59 -10.66 0.03 4.77
N THR A 60 -11.26 1.16 5.14
CA THR A 60 -12.68 1.42 4.95
C THR A 60 -12.83 2.44 3.83
N THR A 61 -13.58 2.08 2.80
CA THR A 61 -13.93 2.96 1.68
C THR A 61 -15.43 3.24 1.71
N GLU A 62 -15.82 4.50 1.54
CA GLU A 62 -17.22 4.90 1.45
C GLU A 62 -17.49 5.66 0.17
N ASN A 63 -18.50 5.26 -0.59
CA ASN A 63 -18.89 5.92 -1.83
C ASN A 63 -19.81 7.14 -1.58
N THR A 64 -20.10 7.91 -2.63
CA THR A 64 -20.98 9.09 -2.56
C THR A 64 -22.44 8.80 -2.15
N GLN A 65 -22.85 7.54 -2.12
CA GLN A 65 -24.17 7.10 -1.66
C GLN A 65 -24.17 6.70 -0.18
N GLY A 66 -23.02 6.84 0.52
CA GLY A 66 -22.85 6.42 1.91
C GLY A 66 -22.69 4.91 2.10
N GLN A 67 -22.44 4.16 1.02
CA GLN A 67 -22.18 2.72 1.14
C GLN A 67 -20.72 2.51 1.51
N SER A 68 -20.49 1.81 2.62
CA SER A 68 -19.16 1.57 3.18
C SER A 68 -18.75 0.11 3.09
N ILE A 69 -17.48 -0.13 2.73
CA ILE A 69 -16.86 -1.46 2.69
C ILE A 69 -15.56 -1.38 3.49
N ALA A 70 -15.40 -2.31 4.45
CA ALA A 70 -14.16 -2.47 5.20
C ALA A 70 -13.44 -3.74 4.76
N VAL A 71 -12.15 -3.63 4.47
CA VAL A 71 -11.29 -4.72 4.04
C VAL A 71 -10.06 -4.76 4.93
N LYS A 72 -9.69 -5.94 5.42
CA LYS A 72 -8.40 -6.13 6.07
C LYS A 72 -7.34 -6.44 5.04
N THR A 73 -6.18 -5.82 5.21
CA THR A 73 -5.04 -6.03 4.34
C THR A 73 -3.80 -6.38 5.13
N ARG A 74 -2.91 -7.16 4.49
CA ARG A 74 -1.50 -7.21 4.82
C ARG A 74 -0.78 -6.33 3.82
N ASP A 75 0.05 -5.43 4.29
CA ASP A 75 0.79 -4.50 3.46
C ASP A 75 2.29 -4.67 3.65
N PHE A 76 3.05 -4.47 2.57
CA PHE A 76 4.50 -4.51 2.56
C PHE A 76 5.08 -3.29 1.85
N PHE A 77 6.07 -2.67 2.49
CA PHE A 77 6.74 -1.48 1.99
C PHE A 77 8.24 -1.72 1.87
N VAL A 78 8.81 -1.25 0.76
CA VAL A 78 10.26 -1.10 0.59
C VAL A 78 10.57 0.39 0.55
N VAL A 79 11.47 0.82 1.43
CA VAL A 79 11.77 2.22 1.66
C VAL A 79 13.29 2.41 1.62
N PRO A 80 13.87 3.01 0.57
CA PRO A 80 15.30 3.30 0.53
C PRO A 80 15.65 4.32 1.60
N ARG A 81 16.87 4.20 2.12
CA ARG A 81 17.52 5.17 2.97
C ARG A 81 17.81 6.40 2.14
N GLY A 82 16.92 7.39 2.26
CA GLY A 82 17.11 8.69 1.62
C GLY A 82 18.14 9.54 2.37
N ALA A 83 18.76 10.48 1.65
CA ALA A 83 19.67 11.45 2.25
C ALA A 83 18.98 12.38 3.27
N GLU A 84 17.68 12.65 3.09
CA GLU A 84 16.91 13.53 3.98
C GLU A 84 15.55 12.96 4.40
N ASP A 85 14.92 12.08 3.60
CA ASP A 85 13.60 11.50 3.94
C ASP A 85 13.45 10.05 3.50
N TRP A 86 12.78 9.25 4.33
CA TRP A 86 12.31 7.91 4.00
C TRP A 86 11.07 7.99 3.11
N LYS A 87 11.18 7.55 1.85
CA LYS A 87 10.06 7.56 0.88
C LYS A 87 9.76 6.15 0.38
N ILE A 88 8.48 5.83 0.23
CA ILE A 88 8.05 4.53 -0.29
C ILE A 88 8.57 4.36 -1.72
N PHE A 89 9.38 3.33 -1.94
CA PHE A 89 9.89 2.97 -3.27
C PHE A 89 9.08 1.83 -3.90
N ARG A 90 8.64 0.87 -3.10
CA ARG A 90 7.66 -0.15 -3.49
C ARG A 90 6.62 -0.32 -2.39
N TYR A 91 5.40 -0.58 -2.82
CA TYR A 91 4.26 -0.88 -1.98
C TYR A 91 3.46 -2.00 -2.63
N ILE A 92 3.05 -2.95 -1.82
CA ILE A 92 2.20 -4.04 -2.23
C ILE A 92 1.30 -4.44 -1.06
N PHE A 93 0.12 -4.96 -1.35
CA PHE A 93 -0.84 -5.37 -0.32
C PHE A 93 -1.70 -6.52 -0.80
N ASN A 94 -2.18 -7.34 0.13
CA ASN A 94 -3.13 -8.43 -0.13
C ASN A 94 -4.32 -8.28 0.82
N LYS A 95 -5.50 -8.74 0.39
CA LYS A 95 -6.65 -8.87 1.30
C LYS A 95 -6.47 -10.13 2.16
N ILE A 96 -6.87 -10.04 3.43
CA ILE A 96 -6.82 -11.16 4.40
C ILE A 96 -8.09 -11.28 5.22
#